data_AF-A0A9X5X6Y3-F1
#
_entry.id   AF-A0A9X5X6Y3-F1
#
_cell.length_a   1.000
_cell.length_b   1.000
_cell.length_c   1.000
_cell.angle_alpha   90.00
_cell.angle_beta   90.00
_cell.angle_gamma   90.00
#
_symmetry.space_group_name_H-M   'P 1'
#
loop_
_entity.id
_entity.type
_entity.pdbx_description
1 polymer ?
#
loop_
_entity_poly.entity_id
_entity_poly.type
_entity_poly.pdbx_seq_one_letter_code
_entity_poly.pdbx_strand_id
1 'polypeptide(L)'
;MVMCQEVGHTFGLDHQDTNQTNANLGTCMDYTNSPDGPPSNLHPNSHDYSELSTIYSHVDSSSTVGLAAGVPAVGNSKKSWGKRVEHSDSTGVDTYVRDFGKGNSVITYVFWAR
;
A
#
# COMPACT_ATOMS: atom_id res chain seq x y z
N MET A 1 20.19 0.33 -19.26
CA MET A 1 19.76 1.55 -18.56
C MET A 1 18.26 1.64 -18.32
N VAL A 2 17.44 1.40 -19.34
CA VAL A 2 15.98 1.69 -19.30
C VAL A 2 15.28 1.20 -18.04
N MET A 3 15.47 -0.06 -17.62
CA MET A 3 14.81 -0.56 -16.41
C MET A 3 15.12 0.24 -15.13
N CYS A 4 16.33 0.79 -15.00
CA CYS A 4 16.68 1.57 -13.81
C CYS A 4 15.98 2.94 -13.83
N GLN A 5 15.90 3.58 -15.00
CA GLN A 5 15.17 4.83 -15.22
C GLN A 5 13.68 4.66 -14.94
N GLU A 6 13.04 3.64 -15.54
CA GLU A 6 11.61 3.43 -15.40
C GLU A 6 11.19 3.08 -13.97
N VAL A 7 12.05 2.36 -13.22
CA VAL A 7 11.85 2.16 -11.79
C VAL A 7 11.94 3.50 -11.04
N GLY A 8 12.93 4.34 -11.35
CA GLY A 8 13.04 5.69 -10.78
C GLY A 8 11.81 6.56 -11.08
N HIS A 9 11.36 6.59 -12.34
CA HIS A 9 10.14 7.29 -12.75
C HIS A 9 8.89 6.77 -12.04
N THR A 10 8.78 5.46 -11.81
CA THR A 10 7.68 4.87 -11.03
C THR A 10 7.63 5.42 -9.60
N PHE A 11 8.80 5.72 -9.02
CA PHE A 11 8.90 6.37 -7.71
C PHE A 11 8.83 7.90 -7.76
N GLY A 12 8.74 8.51 -8.94
CA GLY A 12 8.58 9.95 -9.12
C GLY A 12 9.87 10.72 -9.35
N LEU A 13 10.98 10.06 -9.65
CA LEU A 13 12.23 10.73 -10.05
C LEU A 13 12.17 11.18 -11.51
N ASP A 14 12.64 12.39 -11.82
CA ASP A 14 12.88 12.85 -13.19
C ASP A 14 14.36 12.71 -13.57
N HIS A 15 14.70 13.00 -14.82
CA HIS A 15 16.07 12.98 -15.28
C HIS A 15 16.91 14.12 -14.67
N GLN A 16 18.15 13.82 -14.27
CA GLN A 16 19.16 14.82 -13.90
C GLN A 16 19.77 15.50 -15.14
N ASP A 17 19.84 14.79 -16.27
CA ASP A 17 20.18 15.32 -17.60
C ASP A 17 19.34 14.61 -18.68
N THR A 18 18.89 15.38 -19.68
CA THR A 18 18.05 14.92 -20.78
C THR A 18 18.74 15.01 -22.15
N ASN A 19 19.98 15.50 -22.20
CA ASN A 19 20.79 15.52 -23.41
C ASN A 19 21.67 14.26 -23.48
N GLN A 20 21.24 13.32 -24.33
CA GLN A 20 21.88 12.02 -24.56
C GLN A 20 23.35 12.03 -24.95
N THR A 21 23.90 13.20 -25.29
CA THR A 21 25.30 13.35 -25.72
C THR A 21 26.19 14.05 -24.70
N ASN A 22 25.63 14.52 -23.59
CA ASN A 22 26.41 15.06 -22.49
C ASN A 22 27.24 13.95 -21.82
N ALA A 23 28.29 14.36 -21.10
CA ALA A 23 29.06 13.43 -20.29
C ALA A 23 28.18 12.90 -19.15
N ASN A 24 28.28 11.60 -18.90
CA ASN A 24 27.47 10.94 -17.88
C ASN A 24 27.63 11.58 -16.51
N LEU A 25 26.52 11.67 -15.77
CA LEU A 25 26.49 12.15 -14.39
C LEU A 25 26.72 11.04 -13.34
N GLY A 26 26.84 9.79 -13.77
CA GLY A 26 27.06 8.64 -12.89
C GLY A 26 25.80 8.22 -12.14
N THR A 27 24.63 8.40 -12.74
CA THR A 27 23.30 8.16 -12.16
C THR A 27 22.44 7.36 -13.11
N CYS A 28 21.54 6.55 -12.54
CA CYS A 28 20.51 5.88 -13.31
C CYS A 28 19.50 6.84 -13.94
N MET A 29 19.35 8.05 -13.40
CA MET A 29 18.40 9.07 -13.88
C MET A 29 19.03 10.02 -14.89
N ASP A 30 20.08 9.61 -15.60
CA ASP A 30 20.65 10.38 -16.71
C ASP A 30 20.28 9.72 -18.04
N TYR A 31 19.67 10.50 -18.91
CA TYR A 31 19.26 10.05 -20.24
C TYR A 31 20.43 10.12 -21.19
N THR A 32 21.14 9.00 -21.35
CA THR A 32 22.42 8.89 -22.09
C THR A 32 22.38 7.83 -23.21
N ASN A 33 23.16 8.04 -24.27
CA ASN A 33 23.43 7.03 -25.29
C ASN A 33 24.65 6.13 -24.97
N SER A 34 25.40 6.44 -23.91
CA SER A 34 26.62 5.73 -23.50
C SER A 34 26.54 5.28 -22.02
N PRO A 35 25.61 4.36 -21.69
CA PRO A 35 25.28 4.00 -20.31
C PRO A 35 26.44 3.43 -19.49
N ASP A 36 27.40 2.76 -20.14
CA ASP A 36 28.55 2.13 -19.48
C ASP A 36 29.62 3.15 -19.06
N GLY A 37 29.52 4.40 -19.54
CA GLY A 37 30.36 5.52 -19.09
C GLY A 37 31.64 5.79 -19.89
N PRO A 38 32.62 6.51 -19.29
CA PRO A 38 32.71 6.92 -17.87
C PRO A 38 32.14 8.31 -17.54
N PRO A 39 31.53 8.52 -16.34
CA PRO A 39 31.17 7.51 -15.33
C PRO A 39 30.00 6.61 -15.78
N SER A 40 29.89 5.42 -15.19
CA SER A 40 28.76 4.51 -15.49
C SER A 40 27.46 5.06 -14.91
N ASN A 41 26.40 5.05 -15.71
CA ASN A 41 25.06 5.45 -15.27
C ASN A 41 24.23 4.25 -14.76
N LEU A 42 24.80 3.03 -14.67
CA LEU A 42 24.03 1.80 -14.45
C LEU A 42 23.45 1.64 -13.02
N HIS A 43 23.57 2.66 -12.17
CA HIS A 43 23.16 2.63 -10.77
C HIS A 43 22.79 4.04 -10.28
N PRO A 44 21.90 4.13 -9.27
CA PRO A 44 21.55 5.42 -8.67
C PRO A 44 22.75 6.10 -8.02
N ASN A 45 22.79 7.44 -8.10
CA ASN A 45 23.75 8.28 -7.38
C ASN A 45 23.14 8.80 -6.07
N SER A 46 23.91 9.61 -5.34
CA SER A 46 23.46 10.21 -4.08
C SER A 46 22.28 11.16 -4.25
N HIS A 47 22.13 11.82 -5.39
CA HIS A 47 21.01 12.70 -5.66
C HIS A 47 19.71 11.90 -5.77
N ASP A 48 19.71 10.77 -6.49
CA ASP A 48 18.53 9.89 -6.62
C ASP A 48 18.00 9.44 -5.26
N TYR A 49 18.88 8.99 -4.36
CA TYR A 49 18.48 8.62 -2.99
C TYR A 49 17.99 9.81 -2.16
N SER A 50 18.56 11.00 -2.36
CA SER A 50 18.17 12.21 -1.64
C SER A 50 16.78 12.70 -2.08
N GLU A 51 16.46 12.58 -3.36
CA GLU A 51 15.15 12.91 -3.90
C GLU A 51 14.10 11.89 -3.42
N LEU A 52 14.40 10.58 -3.46
CA LEU A 52 13.52 9.56 -2.86
C LEU A 52 13.24 9.83 -1.38
N SER A 53 14.26 10.22 -0.61
CA SER A 53 14.09 10.63 0.78
C SER A 53 13.18 11.86 0.87
N THR A 54 13.32 12.83 -0.02
CA THR A 54 12.43 14.01 -0.04
C THR A 54 10.97 13.64 -0.32
N ILE A 55 10.72 12.69 -1.23
CA ILE A 55 9.37 12.27 -1.62
C ILE A 55 8.73 11.37 -0.54
N TYR A 56 9.48 10.43 0.04
CA TYR A 56 8.95 9.34 0.87
C TYR A 56 9.37 9.39 2.34
N SER A 57 10.07 10.44 2.80
CA SER A 57 10.31 10.60 4.23
C SER A 57 9.01 10.81 4.98
N HIS A 58 8.79 9.97 5.99
CA HIS A 58 7.72 10.17 6.96
C HIS A 58 8.30 10.92 8.16
N VAL A 59 8.01 12.23 8.24
CA VAL A 59 8.42 13.08 9.38
C VAL A 59 7.43 13.03 10.54
N ASP A 60 6.25 12.47 10.32
CA ASP A 60 5.29 12.17 11.37
C ASP A 60 5.65 10.86 12.10
N SER A 61 5.32 10.79 13.38
CA SER A 61 5.62 9.63 14.23
C SER A 61 4.54 8.56 14.19
N SER A 62 3.58 8.66 13.27
CA SER A 62 2.43 7.78 13.19
C SER A 62 2.50 6.90 11.95
N SER A 63 1.97 5.68 12.04
CA SER A 63 1.81 4.81 10.89
C SER A 63 0.42 4.21 10.92
N THR A 64 -0.18 4.07 9.74
CA THR A 64 -1.46 3.37 9.58
C THR A 64 -1.28 1.86 9.44
N VAL A 65 -0.03 1.39 9.36
CA VAL A 65 0.33 -0.04 9.36
C VAL A 65 -0.21 -0.67 10.63
N GLY A 66 -1.15 -1.61 10.48
CA GLY A 66 -1.75 -2.32 11.60
C GLY A 66 -2.98 -1.66 12.24
N LEU A 67 -3.44 -0.49 11.77
CA LEU A 67 -4.72 0.10 12.25
C LEU A 67 -5.90 -0.86 12.07
N ALA A 68 -5.87 -1.72 11.05
CA ALA A 68 -6.90 -2.74 10.82
C ALA A 68 -6.75 -3.99 11.69
N ALA A 69 -5.58 -4.24 12.30
CA ALA A 69 -5.32 -5.46 13.06
C ALA A 69 -6.10 -5.55 14.38
N GLY A 70 -6.57 -4.41 14.90
CA GLY A 70 -7.41 -4.34 16.10
C GLY A 70 -8.91 -4.32 15.81
N VAL A 71 -9.35 -4.22 14.54
CA VAL A 71 -10.77 -4.18 14.19
C VAL A 71 -11.29 -5.62 14.12
N PRO A 72 -12.26 -6.00 14.97
CA PRO A 72 -12.87 -7.33 14.87
C PRO A 72 -13.41 -7.55 13.45
N ALA A 73 -12.92 -8.57 12.75
CA ALA A 73 -13.35 -8.86 11.39
C ALA A 73 -14.87 -9.03 11.32
N VAL A 74 -15.48 -8.38 10.33
CA VAL A 74 -16.86 -8.60 9.91
C VAL A 74 -16.82 -9.53 8.70
N GLY A 75 -17.62 -10.59 8.70
CA GLY A 75 -17.58 -11.57 7.61
C GLY A 75 -18.52 -12.73 7.83
N ASN A 76 -18.47 -13.71 6.92
CA ASN A 76 -19.35 -14.88 6.93
C ASN A 76 -18.82 -16.05 7.79
N SER A 77 -18.17 -15.73 8.91
CA SER A 77 -17.73 -16.73 9.88
C SER A 77 -18.56 -16.61 11.16
N LYS A 78 -18.91 -17.73 11.79
CA LYS A 78 -19.66 -17.69 13.06
C LYS A 78 -18.96 -16.86 14.13
N LYS A 79 -17.62 -16.87 14.14
CA LYS A 79 -16.80 -16.05 15.04
C LYS A 79 -16.98 -14.55 14.82
N SER A 80 -17.30 -14.10 13.61
CA SER A 80 -17.47 -12.67 13.29
C SER A 80 -18.88 -12.13 13.53
N TRP A 81 -19.91 -12.96 13.71
CA TRP A 81 -21.30 -12.48 13.83
C TRP A 81 -21.64 -11.83 15.18
N GLY A 82 -20.86 -12.14 16.23
CA GLY A 82 -21.10 -11.60 17.57
C GLY A 82 -22.06 -12.48 18.38
N LYS A 83 -22.90 -11.85 19.21
CA LYS A 83 -23.84 -12.55 20.10
C LYS A 83 -25.17 -12.78 19.39
N ARG A 84 -25.73 -13.99 19.47
CA ARG A 84 -27.10 -14.25 19.01
C ARG A 84 -28.09 -13.51 19.92
N VAL A 85 -28.96 -12.72 19.33
CA VAL A 85 -29.98 -11.94 20.04
C VAL A 85 -31.39 -12.48 19.81
N GLU A 86 -31.62 -13.20 18.71
CA GLU A 86 -32.92 -13.74 18.35
C GLU A 86 -32.78 -15.08 17.61
N HIS A 87 -33.77 -15.95 17.79
CA HIS A 87 -33.99 -17.17 17.02
C HIS A 87 -35.47 -17.24 16.64
N SER A 88 -35.76 -17.50 15.36
CA SER A 88 -37.12 -17.69 14.87
C SER A 88 -37.37 -19.15 14.51
N ASP A 89 -38.19 -19.85 15.31
CA ASP A 89 -38.55 -21.25 15.05
C ASP A 89 -39.35 -21.42 13.75
N SER A 90 -40.16 -20.43 13.38
CA SER A 90 -41.01 -20.48 12.19
C SER A 90 -40.21 -20.38 10.89
N THR A 91 -39.21 -19.50 10.85
CA THR A 91 -38.39 -19.26 9.65
C THR A 91 -37.06 -20.01 9.67
N GLY A 92 -36.60 -20.45 10.85
CA GLY A 92 -35.27 -21.02 11.05
C GLY A 92 -34.16 -19.98 10.90
N VAL A 93 -34.43 -18.71 11.18
CA VAL A 93 -33.45 -17.61 11.06
C VAL A 93 -32.89 -17.26 12.43
N ASP A 94 -31.57 -17.10 12.50
CA ASP A 94 -30.87 -16.54 13.67
C ASP A 94 -30.43 -15.09 13.40
N THR A 95 -30.65 -14.20 14.37
CA THR A 95 -30.12 -12.83 14.34
C THR A 95 -28.96 -12.69 15.31
N TYR A 96 -27.82 -12.24 14.82
CA TYR A 96 -26.63 -11.95 15.62
C TYR A 96 -26.30 -10.47 15.60
N VAL A 97 -25.81 -9.94 16.71
CA VAL A 97 -25.34 -8.56 16.83
C VAL A 97 -23.89 -8.55 17.33
N ARG A 98 -23.05 -7.82 16.60
CA ARG A 98 -21.71 -7.43 17.04
C ARG A 98 -21.65 -5.92 17.23
N ASP A 99 -21.42 -5.51 18.47
CA ASP A 99 -21.25 -4.11 18.85
C ASP A 99 -19.76 -3.71 18.74
N PHE A 100 -19.49 -2.56 18.13
CA PHE A 100 -18.16 -1.95 17.98
C PHE A 100 -17.98 -0.71 18.87
N GLY A 101 -18.97 -0.40 19.69
CA GLY A 101 -19.03 0.79 20.53
C GLY A 101 -19.41 2.05 19.74
N LYS A 102 -19.68 3.14 20.48
CA LYS A 102 -20.01 4.46 19.93
C LYS A 102 -21.20 4.46 18.96
N GLY A 103 -22.17 3.56 19.19
CA GLY A 103 -23.37 3.42 18.35
C GLY A 103 -23.15 2.65 17.04
N ASN A 104 -21.96 2.07 16.82
CA ASN A 104 -21.70 1.25 15.63
C ASN A 104 -21.94 -0.23 15.94
N SER A 105 -22.73 -0.90 15.10
CA SER A 105 -23.02 -2.33 15.25
C SER A 105 -23.22 -2.98 13.89
N VAL A 106 -22.93 -4.28 13.81
CA VAL A 106 -23.27 -5.13 12.65
C VAL A 106 -24.32 -6.15 13.08
N ILE A 107 -25.40 -6.22 12.31
CA ILE A 107 -26.46 -7.21 12.48
C ILE A 107 -26.30 -8.26 11.38
N THR A 108 -26.18 -9.53 11.76
CA THR A 108 -26.08 -10.66 10.81
C THR A 108 -27.32 -11.54 10.94
N TYR A 109 -28.05 -11.69 9.84
CA TYR A 109 -29.14 -12.66 9.71
C TYR A 109 -28.59 -13.93 9.07
N VAL A 110 -28.74 -15.07 9.74
CA VAL A 110 -28.27 -16.37 9.27
C VAL A 110 -29.48 -17.23 8.92
N PHE A 111 -29.58 -17.58 7.64
CA PHE A 111 -30.59 -18.49 7.12
C PHE A 111 -29.96 -19.88 7.01
N TRP A 112 -30.43 -20.81 7.83
CA TRP A 112 -29.90 -22.17 7.82
C TRP A 112 -30.47 -22.97 6.64
N ALA A 113 -29.58 -23.54 5.83
CA ALA A 113 -29.99 -24.55 4.86
C ALA A 113 -30.57 -25.76 5.61
N ARG A 114 -31.68 -26.30 5.10
CA ARG A 114 -32.36 -27.48 5.64
C ARG A 114 -31.99 -28.72 4.84
#